data_AF-A0A7S7UBI7-F1
#
_entry.id   AF-A0A7S7UBI7-F1
#
_cell.length_a   1.000
_cell.length_b   1.000
_cell.length_c   1.000
_cell.angle_alpha   90.00
_cell.angle_beta   90.00
_cell.angle_gamma   90.00
#
_symmetry.space_group_name_H-M   'P 1'
#
loop_
_entity.id
_entity.type
_entity.pdbx_description
1 polymer ?
#
loop_
_entity_poly.entity_id
_entity_poly.type
_entity_poly.pdbx_seq_one_letter_code
_entity_poly.pdbx_strand_id
1 'polypeptide(L)'
;MMALGLRRRLLALICAVTIFRTLTTSTDYYTSNDFFPFFIAGMSIAALTRGRTREALAGIVVAIAVDLYHLKFHFRQPSVPIETYRSLLLWVGTAVVYLAARYDHLLPRPFRALAFIGVISYPLYLIHQDVGLMILRWGHIGQGAPADWLIRAFLVPAFLITIAWLVYVLVEKPAIKPLTAFLADPLGKWPTLSSELLFRSRKA
;
A
#
# COMPACT_ATOMS: atom_id res chain seq x y z
N MET A 1 16.06 -17.61 -15.80
CA MET A 1 14.71 -17.78 -16.40
C MET A 1 13.85 -18.58 -15.43
N MET A 2 13.11 -17.90 -14.55
CA MET A 2 12.24 -18.40 -13.45
C MET A 2 11.86 -17.13 -12.64
N ALA A 3 10.66 -16.81 -12.14
CA ALA A 3 9.34 -17.39 -12.13
C ALA A 3 8.32 -16.37 -12.74
N LEU A 4 8.11 -16.46 -14.06
CA LEU A 4 7.24 -15.55 -14.81
C LEU A 4 5.73 -15.75 -14.51
N GLY A 5 5.35 -16.84 -13.83
CA GLY A 5 3.95 -17.20 -13.60
C GLY A 5 3.24 -16.34 -12.56
N LEU A 6 3.85 -16.15 -11.38
CA LEU A 6 3.21 -15.43 -10.28
C LEU A 6 3.09 -13.93 -10.59
N ARG A 7 4.13 -13.27 -11.13
CA ARG A 7 4.06 -11.85 -11.55
C ARG A 7 3.00 -11.56 -12.62
N ARG A 8 2.70 -12.53 -13.48
CA ARG A 8 1.75 -12.36 -14.58
C ARG A 8 0.30 -12.64 -14.14
N ARG A 9 0.09 -13.62 -13.26
CA ARG A 9 -1.24 -14.01 -12.79
C ARG A 9 -1.66 -13.37 -11.46
N LEU A 10 -0.77 -12.72 -10.73
CA LEU A 10 -1.08 -12.10 -9.43
C LEU A 10 -2.24 -11.11 -9.51
N LEU A 11 -2.26 -10.23 -10.53
CA LEU A 11 -3.37 -9.29 -10.74
C LEU A 11 -4.68 -10.03 -10.95
N ALA A 12 -4.69 -11.04 -11.83
CA ALA A 12 -5.88 -11.84 -12.10
C ALA A 12 -6.36 -12.61 -10.85
N LEU A 13 -5.44 -13.16 -10.07
CA LEU A 13 -5.74 -13.86 -8.82
C LEU A 13 -6.33 -12.90 -7.79
N ILE A 14 -5.76 -11.71 -7.62
CA ILE A 14 -6.29 -10.70 -6.70
C ILE A 14 -7.66 -10.22 -7.17
N CYS A 15 -7.87 -10.01 -8.46
CA CYS A 15 -9.20 -9.71 -9.01
C CYS A 15 -10.20 -10.82 -8.68
N ALA A 16 -9.85 -12.08 -8.91
CA ALA A 16 -10.72 -13.22 -8.63
C ALA A 16 -11.06 -13.34 -7.13
N VAL A 17 -10.05 -13.23 -6.25
CA VAL A 17 -10.24 -13.26 -4.80
C VAL A 17 -11.10 -12.08 -4.34
N THR A 18 -10.88 -10.89 -4.90
CA THR A 18 -11.68 -9.70 -4.54
C THR A 18 -13.12 -9.86 -4.97
N ILE A 19 -13.38 -10.32 -6.19
CA ILE A 19 -14.75 -10.60 -6.67
C ILE A 19 -15.42 -11.64 -5.78
N PHE A 20 -14.76 -12.77 -5.54
CA PHE A 20 -15.29 -13.83 -4.67
C PHE A 20 -15.62 -13.30 -3.28
N ARG A 21 -14.71 -12.52 -2.68
CA ARG A 21 -14.90 -11.96 -1.35
C ARG A 21 -16.03 -10.92 -1.34
N THR A 22 -16.12 -10.04 -2.34
CA THR A 22 -17.21 -9.06 -2.46
C THR A 22 -18.57 -9.75 -2.58
N LEU A 23 -18.65 -10.85 -3.35
CA LEU A 23 -19.91 -11.61 -3.53
C LEU A 23 -20.31 -12.44 -2.31
N THR A 24 -19.35 -12.87 -1.49
CA THR A 24 -19.60 -13.70 -0.30
C THR A 24 -19.73 -12.89 1.00
N THR A 25 -19.36 -11.61 0.96
CA THR A 25 -19.44 -10.72 2.12
C THR A 25 -20.85 -10.17 2.26
N SER A 26 -21.45 -10.34 3.44
CA SER A 26 -22.69 -9.66 3.79
C SER A 26 -22.45 -8.15 3.95
N THR A 27 -23.42 -7.36 3.47
CA THR A 27 -23.45 -5.89 3.57
C THR A 27 -23.57 -5.37 5.00
N ASP A 28 -23.98 -6.23 5.93
CA ASP A 28 -24.27 -5.85 7.32
C ASP A 28 -23.00 -5.80 8.19
N TYR A 29 -21.91 -6.41 7.74
CA TYR A 29 -20.64 -6.45 8.46
C TYR A 29 -19.67 -5.38 7.95
N TYR A 30 -19.00 -4.74 8.90
CA TYR A 30 -17.86 -3.88 8.60
C TYR A 30 -16.72 -4.73 8.05
N THR A 31 -16.42 -4.59 6.76
CA THR A 31 -15.35 -5.35 6.13
C THR A 31 -14.26 -4.45 5.58
N SER A 32 -13.01 -4.92 5.64
CA SER A 32 -11.85 -4.22 5.07
C SER A 32 -11.77 -4.31 3.54
N ASN A 33 -12.84 -4.75 2.86
CA ASN A 33 -12.84 -5.00 1.42
C ASN A 33 -12.78 -3.75 0.55
N ASP A 34 -12.89 -2.60 1.18
CA ASP A 34 -13.10 -1.34 0.51
C ASP A 34 -11.87 -0.76 -0.18
N PHE A 35 -10.69 -1.20 0.24
CA PHE A 35 -9.44 -0.70 -0.32
C PHE A 35 -8.93 -1.55 -1.49
N PHE A 36 -9.53 -2.72 -1.76
CA PHE A 36 -9.10 -3.56 -2.89
C PHE A 36 -9.27 -2.89 -4.27
N PRO A 37 -10.35 -2.13 -4.56
CA PRO A 37 -10.45 -1.38 -5.81
C PRO A 37 -9.24 -0.46 -6.07
N PHE A 38 -8.79 0.29 -5.05
CA PHE A 38 -7.63 1.16 -5.15
C PHE A 38 -6.34 0.37 -5.39
N PHE A 39 -6.19 -0.76 -4.71
CA PHE A 39 -5.03 -1.64 -4.88
C PHE A 39 -4.97 -2.29 -6.27
N ILE A 40 -6.11 -2.79 -6.77
CA ILE A 40 -6.23 -3.35 -8.12
C ILE A 40 -5.95 -2.28 -9.18
N ALA A 41 -6.46 -1.06 -9.01
CA ALA A 41 -6.19 0.05 -9.91
C ALA A 41 -4.68 0.38 -9.97
N GLY A 42 -4.00 0.46 -8.82
CA GLY A 42 -2.55 0.68 -8.76
C GLY A 42 -1.74 -0.43 -9.44
N MET A 43 -2.08 -1.70 -9.20
CA MET A 43 -1.44 -2.83 -9.87
C MET A 43 -1.71 -2.84 -11.38
N SER A 44 -2.88 -2.39 -11.81
CA SER A 44 -3.24 -2.29 -13.22
C SER A 44 -2.41 -1.22 -13.93
N ILE A 45 -2.17 -0.07 -13.30
CA ILE A 45 -1.23 0.94 -13.83
C ILE A 45 0.20 0.37 -13.91
N ALA A 46 0.63 -0.36 -12.88
CA ALA A 46 1.94 -1.04 -12.91
C ALA A 46 2.03 -2.15 -13.98
N ALA A 47 0.90 -2.72 -14.41
CA ALA A 47 0.84 -3.64 -15.55
C ALA A 47 0.88 -2.88 -16.89
N LEU A 48 0.20 -1.73 -17.01
CA LEU A 48 0.25 -0.84 -18.17
C LEU A 48 1.67 -0.35 -18.47
N THR A 49 2.41 0.12 -17.44
CA THR A 49 3.79 0.59 -17.61
C THR A 49 4.76 -0.49 -18.05
N ARG A 50 4.40 -1.77 -17.85
CA ARG A 50 5.16 -2.95 -18.29
C ARG A 50 4.66 -3.51 -19.63
N GLY A 51 3.80 -2.79 -20.35
CA GLY A 51 3.27 -3.19 -21.66
C GLY A 51 2.17 -4.26 -21.64
N ARG A 52 1.61 -4.57 -20.46
CA ARG A 52 0.56 -5.60 -20.30
C ARG A 52 -0.84 -5.00 -20.34
N THR A 53 -1.20 -4.39 -21.48
CA THR A 53 -2.42 -3.59 -21.62
C THR A 53 -3.71 -4.38 -21.36
N ARG A 54 -3.81 -5.62 -21.85
CA ARG A 54 -5.03 -6.44 -21.65
C ARG A 54 -5.30 -6.76 -20.18
N GLU A 55 -4.26 -7.18 -19.45
CA GLU A 55 -4.37 -7.49 -18.00
C GLU A 55 -4.74 -6.23 -17.21
N ALA A 56 -4.14 -5.11 -17.55
CA ALA A 56 -4.39 -3.85 -16.87
C ALA A 56 -5.80 -3.29 -17.12
N LEU A 57 -6.29 -3.34 -18.36
CA LEU A 57 -7.66 -2.92 -18.67
C LEU A 57 -8.66 -3.80 -17.93
N ALA A 58 -8.46 -5.12 -17.91
CA ALA A 58 -9.30 -6.03 -17.14
C ALA A 58 -9.27 -5.68 -15.63
N GLY A 59 -8.09 -5.40 -15.07
CA GLY A 59 -7.97 -4.98 -13.68
C GLY A 59 -8.68 -3.65 -13.37
N ILE A 60 -8.54 -2.63 -14.23
CA ILE A 60 -9.25 -1.35 -14.07
C ILE A 60 -10.77 -1.56 -14.11
N VAL A 61 -11.26 -2.37 -15.06
CA VAL A 61 -12.69 -2.70 -15.15
C VAL A 61 -13.18 -3.39 -13.88
N VAL A 62 -12.41 -4.35 -13.35
CA VAL A 62 -12.76 -5.02 -12.08
C VAL A 62 -12.76 -4.03 -10.92
N ALA A 63 -11.76 -3.16 -10.81
CA ALA A 63 -11.69 -2.15 -9.75
C ALA A 63 -12.93 -1.24 -9.76
N ILE A 64 -13.31 -0.72 -10.93
CA ILE A 64 -14.48 0.14 -11.09
C ILE A 64 -15.76 -0.64 -10.79
N ALA A 65 -15.90 -1.87 -11.30
CA ALA A 65 -17.08 -2.69 -11.08
C ALA A 65 -17.31 -3.02 -9.60
N VAL A 66 -16.24 -3.38 -8.87
CA VAL A 66 -16.31 -3.65 -7.43
C VAL A 66 -16.64 -2.37 -6.65
N ASP A 67 -16.04 -1.23 -6.99
CA ASP A 67 -16.34 0.03 -6.33
C ASP A 67 -17.80 0.47 -6.53
N LEU A 68 -18.31 0.39 -7.77
CA LEU A 68 -19.71 0.67 -8.09
C LEU A 68 -20.67 -0.32 -7.41
N TYR A 69 -20.28 -1.59 -7.29
CA TYR A 69 -21.04 -2.58 -6.53
C TYR A 69 -21.13 -2.18 -5.05
N HIS A 70 -20.01 -1.83 -4.42
CA HIS A 70 -20.00 -1.37 -3.03
C HIS A 70 -20.87 -0.11 -2.83
N LEU A 71 -20.84 0.84 -3.79
CA LEU A 71 -21.66 2.05 -3.76
C LEU A 71 -23.16 1.72 -3.89
N LYS A 72 -23.53 0.85 -4.83
CA LYS A 72 -24.93 0.47 -5.09
C LYS A 72 -25.56 -0.31 -3.94
N PHE A 73 -24.78 -1.16 -3.29
CA PHE A 73 -25.24 -2.01 -2.18
C PHE A 73 -24.95 -1.41 -0.80
N HIS A 74 -24.54 -0.14 -0.74
CA HIS A 74 -24.30 0.61 0.50
C HIS A 74 -23.46 -0.16 1.54
N PHE A 75 -22.35 -0.75 1.08
CA PHE A 75 -21.44 -1.48 1.97
C PHE A 75 -20.98 -0.57 3.12
N ARG A 76 -20.92 -1.14 4.34
CA ARG A 76 -20.54 -0.40 5.53
C ARG A 76 -19.04 -0.52 5.81
N GLN A 77 -18.41 0.63 5.97
CA GLN A 77 -17.01 0.79 6.34
C GLN A 77 -16.89 1.06 7.85
N PRO A 78 -15.85 0.55 8.52
CA PRO A 78 -15.64 0.79 9.95
C PRO A 78 -15.48 2.29 10.32
N SER A 79 -15.04 3.11 9.37
CA SER A 79 -14.60 4.50 9.62
C SER A 79 -15.49 5.58 9.02
N VAL A 80 -16.04 5.41 7.81
CA VAL A 80 -16.87 6.42 7.11
C VAL A 80 -17.80 5.73 6.10
N PRO A 81 -19.07 6.12 5.88
CA PRO A 81 -19.91 5.54 4.82
C PRO A 81 -19.26 5.66 3.42
N ILE A 82 -19.49 4.64 2.58
CA ILE A 82 -19.04 4.63 1.19
C ILE A 82 -19.94 5.56 0.38
N GLU A 83 -19.42 6.74 0.06
CA GLU A 83 -20.13 7.74 -0.75
C GLU A 83 -19.41 7.98 -2.08
N THR A 84 -20.07 8.75 -2.95
CA THR A 84 -19.61 9.08 -4.30
C THR A 84 -18.22 9.71 -4.35
N TYR A 85 -17.81 10.45 -3.31
CA TYR A 85 -16.46 11.05 -3.26
C TYR A 85 -15.35 9.98 -3.28
N ARG A 86 -15.61 8.77 -2.76
CA ARG A 86 -14.65 7.66 -2.79
C ARG A 86 -14.42 7.17 -4.22
N SER A 87 -15.49 7.02 -4.99
CA SER A 87 -15.42 6.66 -6.41
C SER A 87 -14.68 7.73 -7.20
N LEU A 88 -14.95 9.02 -6.94
CA LEU A 88 -14.20 10.13 -7.54
C LEU A 88 -12.70 10.04 -7.21
N LEU A 89 -12.36 9.75 -5.95
CA LEU A 89 -10.97 9.56 -5.53
C LEU A 89 -10.31 8.39 -6.27
N LEU A 90 -11.01 7.26 -6.45
CA LEU A 90 -10.51 6.12 -7.21
C LEU A 90 -10.23 6.52 -8.67
N TRP A 91 -11.18 7.19 -9.33
CA TRP A 91 -11.09 7.48 -10.76
C TRP A 91 -10.03 8.55 -11.04
N VAL A 92 -10.09 9.66 -10.30
CA VAL A 92 -9.11 10.76 -10.40
C VAL A 92 -7.73 10.26 -9.98
N GLY A 93 -7.63 9.52 -8.88
CA GLY A 93 -6.36 8.95 -8.40
C GLY A 93 -5.73 8.01 -9.43
N THR A 94 -6.54 7.12 -10.03
CA THR A 94 -6.08 6.22 -11.09
C THR A 94 -5.56 6.99 -12.31
N ALA A 95 -6.30 8.03 -12.75
CA ALA A 95 -5.88 8.87 -13.85
C ALA A 95 -4.58 9.64 -13.55
N VAL A 96 -4.47 10.24 -12.36
CA VAL A 96 -3.27 10.97 -11.93
C VAL A 96 -2.06 10.04 -11.85
N VAL A 97 -2.20 8.86 -11.25
CA VAL A 97 -1.10 7.88 -11.15
C VAL A 97 -0.70 7.36 -12.53
N TYR A 98 -1.66 7.16 -13.45
CA TYR A 98 -1.36 6.79 -14.83
C TYR A 98 -0.57 7.90 -15.55
N LEU A 99 -1.01 9.15 -15.44
CA LEU A 99 -0.31 10.30 -16.02
C LEU A 99 1.09 10.45 -15.44
N ALA A 100 1.23 10.34 -14.11
CA ALA A 100 2.52 10.39 -13.43
C ALA A 100 3.46 9.29 -13.92
N ALA A 101 2.95 8.06 -14.08
CA ALA A 101 3.74 6.95 -14.58
C ALA A 101 4.11 7.08 -16.07
N ARG A 102 3.27 7.74 -16.88
CA ARG A 102 3.52 7.97 -18.31
C ARG A 102 4.51 9.11 -18.56
N TYR A 103 4.42 10.16 -17.76
CA TYR A 103 5.19 11.40 -17.92
C TYR A 103 6.26 11.59 -16.85
N ASP A 104 6.76 10.51 -16.24
CA ASP A 104 7.78 10.57 -15.18
C ASP A 104 9.04 11.37 -15.57
N HIS A 105 9.38 11.37 -16.86
CA HIS A 105 10.49 12.15 -17.42
C HIS A 105 10.24 13.67 -17.41
N LEU A 106 8.99 14.12 -17.38
CA LEU A 106 8.60 15.53 -17.30
C LEU A 106 8.30 15.98 -15.87
N LEU A 107 8.21 15.04 -14.91
CA LEU A 107 7.89 15.38 -13.53
C LEU A 107 9.07 16.08 -12.84
N PRO A 108 8.84 17.29 -12.29
CA PRO A 108 9.85 17.98 -11.48
C PRO A 108 10.30 17.12 -10.29
N ARG A 109 11.57 17.24 -9.89
CA ARG A 109 12.14 16.58 -8.69
C ARG A 109 11.25 16.60 -7.43
N PRO A 110 10.54 17.69 -7.05
CA PRO A 110 9.66 17.66 -5.88
C PRO A 110 8.52 16.63 -5.97
N PHE A 111 8.01 16.29 -7.16
CA PHE A 111 6.99 15.25 -7.32
C PHE A 111 7.52 13.84 -7.04
N ARG A 112 8.84 13.61 -7.22
CA ARG A 112 9.47 12.34 -6.79
C ARG A 112 9.54 12.23 -5.27
N ALA A 113 9.63 13.35 -4.55
CA ALA A 113 9.55 13.36 -3.09
C ALA A 113 8.13 13.01 -2.61
N LEU A 114 7.07 13.34 -3.35
CA LEU A 114 5.71 12.88 -3.02
C LEU A 114 5.56 11.35 -3.09
N ALA A 115 6.25 10.69 -4.03
CA ALA A 115 6.28 9.23 -4.07
C ALA A 115 6.92 8.64 -2.81
N PHE A 116 7.95 9.30 -2.26
CA PHE A 116 8.57 8.92 -0.99
C PHE A 116 7.63 9.11 0.20
N ILE A 117 6.82 10.17 0.20
CA ILE A 117 5.77 10.36 1.21
C ILE A 117 4.83 9.16 1.19
N GLY A 118 4.36 8.72 0.02
CA GLY A 118 3.50 7.53 -0.09
C GLY A 118 4.12 6.25 0.48
N VAL A 119 5.44 6.08 0.35
CA VAL A 119 6.17 4.94 0.91
C VAL A 119 6.22 4.99 2.44
N ILE A 120 6.43 6.17 3.04
CA ILE A 120 6.44 6.32 4.50
C ILE A 120 5.02 6.27 5.08
N SER A 121 4.02 6.74 4.33
CA SER A 121 2.62 6.75 4.75
C SER A 121 2.09 5.37 5.10
N TYR A 122 2.62 4.29 4.52
CA TYR A 122 2.19 2.92 4.82
C TYR A 122 2.58 2.45 6.23
N PRO A 123 3.87 2.43 6.64
CA PRO A 123 4.24 2.14 8.02
C PRO A 123 3.68 3.17 8.99
N LEU A 124 3.56 4.44 8.58
CA LEU A 124 2.92 5.45 9.41
C LEU A 124 1.46 5.10 9.67
N TYR A 125 0.68 4.71 8.66
CA TYR A 125 -0.72 4.30 8.81
C TYR A 125 -0.87 3.14 9.81
N LEU A 126 -0.01 2.12 9.71
CA LEU A 126 -0.03 0.96 10.59
C LEU A 126 0.27 1.31 12.06
N ILE A 127 1.12 2.30 12.29
CA ILE A 127 1.59 2.66 13.64
C ILE A 127 0.74 3.77 14.25
N HIS A 128 0.27 4.74 13.46
CA HIS A 128 -0.27 5.99 14.01
C HIS A 128 -1.55 5.78 14.83
N GLN A 129 -2.42 4.85 14.44
CA GLN A 129 -3.74 4.75 15.05
C GLN A 129 -3.66 4.07 16.42
N ASP A 130 -3.03 2.90 16.52
CA ASP A 130 -2.96 2.17 17.78
C ASP A 130 -1.86 2.71 18.71
N VAL A 131 -0.67 2.98 18.17
CA VAL A 131 0.47 3.45 18.97
C VAL A 131 0.31 4.93 19.32
N GLY A 132 -0.18 5.76 18.40
CA GLY A 132 -0.43 7.17 18.69
C GLY A 132 -1.49 7.36 19.78
N LEU A 133 -2.58 6.59 19.72
CA LEU A 133 -3.63 6.64 20.73
C LEU A 133 -3.15 6.09 22.09
N MET A 134 -2.31 5.04 22.07
CA MET A 134 -1.67 4.50 23.29
C MET A 134 -0.76 5.54 23.96
N ILE A 135 0.09 6.22 23.19
CA ILE A 135 1.00 7.27 23.70
C ILE A 135 0.21 8.41 24.34
N LEU A 136 -0.84 8.90 23.66
CA LEU A 136 -1.68 9.97 24.17
C LEU A 136 -2.40 9.58 25.47
N ARG A 137 -2.89 8.34 25.56
CA ARG A 137 -3.53 7.81 26.76
C ARG A 137 -2.54 7.64 27.91
N TRP A 138 -1.34 7.14 27.63
CA TRP A 138 -0.33 6.89 28.66
C TRP A 138 0.26 8.19 29.22
N GLY A 139 0.43 9.20 28.37
CA GLY A 139 0.87 10.54 28.76
C GLY A 139 -0.20 11.38 29.46
N HIS A 140 -1.41 10.86 29.70
CA HIS A 140 -2.56 11.59 30.25
C HIS A 140 -2.86 12.91 29.51
N ILE A 141 -2.54 12.95 28.21
CA ILE A 141 -2.61 14.17 27.42
C ILE A 141 -4.07 14.41 27.05
N GLY A 142 -4.70 15.37 27.70
CA GLY A 142 -6.11 15.73 27.53
C GLY A 142 -6.34 16.63 26.33
N GLN A 143 -7.55 17.21 26.23
CA GLN A 143 -7.86 18.30 25.29
C GLN A 143 -7.86 19.69 25.96
N GLY A 144 -7.52 19.74 27.25
CA GLY A 144 -7.79 20.91 28.10
C GLY A 144 -6.65 21.91 28.20
N ALA A 145 -5.39 21.50 28.02
CA ALA A 145 -4.24 22.39 28.17
C ALA A 145 -3.67 22.84 26.80
N PRO A 146 -3.19 24.08 26.66
CA PRO A 146 -2.49 24.54 25.45
C PRO A 146 -1.24 23.70 25.13
N ALA A 147 -0.57 23.18 26.17
CA ALA A 147 0.58 22.28 26.01
C ALA A 147 0.17 20.94 25.37
N ASP A 148 -1.01 20.41 25.68
CA ASP A 148 -1.53 19.16 25.11
C ASP A 148 -1.76 19.30 23.60
N TRP A 149 -2.17 20.49 23.15
CA TRP A 149 -2.32 20.81 21.72
C TRP A 149 -0.99 20.75 20.98
N LEU A 150 0.08 21.34 21.54
CA LEU A 150 1.40 21.31 20.94
C LEU A 150 1.93 19.86 20.84
N ILE A 151 1.70 19.05 21.88
CA ILE A 151 2.13 17.66 21.90
C ILE A 151 1.36 16.83 20.87
N ARG A 152 0.03 17.00 20.78
CA ARG A 152 -0.83 16.30 19.81
C ARG A 152 -0.55 16.69 18.37
N ALA A 153 -0.33 17.98 18.10
CA ALA A 153 -0.19 18.49 16.74
C ALA A 153 1.22 18.29 16.16
N PHE A 154 2.26 18.29 17.00
CA PHE A 154 3.64 18.28 16.51
C PHE A 154 4.47 17.11 17.05
N LEU A 155 4.52 16.91 18.37
CA LEU A 155 5.42 15.92 18.97
C LEU A 155 4.99 14.48 18.66
N VAL A 156 3.70 14.16 18.79
CA VAL A 156 3.19 12.81 18.51
C VAL A 156 3.35 12.48 17.01
N PRO A 157 2.92 13.32 16.06
CA PRO A 157 3.17 13.07 14.64
C PRO A 157 4.66 12.95 14.29
N ALA A 158 5.51 13.85 14.80
CA ALA A 158 6.96 13.79 14.53
C ALA A 158 7.59 12.49 15.06
N PHE A 159 7.20 12.05 16.26
CA PHE A 159 7.65 10.79 16.84
C PHE A 159 7.19 9.59 16.01
N LEU A 160 5.92 9.55 15.62
CA LEU A 160 5.36 8.47 14.80
C LEU A 160 6.00 8.42 13.41
N ILE A 161 6.26 9.56 12.77
CA ILE A 161 7.00 9.64 11.50
C ILE A 161 8.41 9.10 11.66
N THR A 162 9.08 9.43 12.77
CA THR A 162 10.44 8.96 13.05
C THR A 162 10.47 7.44 13.21
N ILE A 163 9.53 6.88 13.97
CA ILE A 163 9.40 5.42 14.11
C ILE A 163 9.06 4.77 12.77
N ALA A 164 8.09 5.29 12.03
CA ALA A 164 7.71 4.77 10.72
C ALA A 164 8.91 4.75 9.76
N TRP A 165 9.71 5.81 9.77
CA TRP A 165 10.95 5.87 9.00
C TRP A 165 11.98 4.84 9.44
N LEU A 166 12.18 4.64 10.75
CA LEU A 166 13.07 3.61 11.28
C LEU A 166 12.62 2.20 10.89
N VAL A 167 11.33 1.89 11.02
CA VAL A 167 10.75 0.61 10.58
C VAL A 167 10.97 0.41 9.08
N TYR A 168 10.73 1.44 8.28
CA TYR A 168 10.98 1.38 6.84
C TYR A 168 12.45 1.07 6.53
N VAL A 169 13.39 1.78 7.13
CA VAL A 169 14.83 1.64 6.83
C VAL A 169 15.42 0.34 7.39
N LEU A 170 15.02 -0.07 8.59
CA LEU A 170 15.61 -1.19 9.32
C LEU A 170 14.92 -2.52 9.09
N VAL A 171 13.63 -2.52 8.76
CA VAL A 171 12.82 -3.74 8.63
C VAL A 171 12.34 -3.89 7.19
N GLU A 172 11.55 -2.96 6.68
CA GLU A 172 10.90 -3.14 5.38
C GLU A 172 11.92 -3.16 4.23
N LYS A 173 12.78 -2.16 4.15
CA LYS A 173 13.79 -2.04 3.08
C LYS A 173 14.73 -3.24 2.99
N PRO A 174 15.32 -3.77 4.08
CA PRO A 174 16.14 -4.97 4.02
C PRO A 174 15.32 -6.24 3.82
N ALA A 175 14.09 -6.33 4.31
CA ALA A 175 13.25 -7.52 4.19
C ALA A 175 12.59 -7.68 2.81
N ILE A 176 12.37 -6.59 2.06
CA ILE A 176 11.73 -6.64 0.74
C ILE A 176 12.50 -7.57 -0.21
N LYS A 177 13.84 -7.48 -0.27
CA LYS A 177 14.65 -8.30 -1.16
C LYS A 177 14.55 -9.81 -0.85
N PRO A 178 14.84 -10.30 0.37
CA PRO A 178 14.74 -11.72 0.70
C PRO A 178 13.30 -12.23 0.63
N LEU A 179 12.31 -11.45 1.04
CA LEU A 179 10.91 -11.85 0.94
C LEU A 179 10.46 -11.98 -0.52
N THR A 180 10.86 -11.03 -1.38
CA THR A 180 10.57 -11.12 -2.81
C THR A 180 11.28 -12.33 -3.44
N ALA A 181 12.50 -12.65 -3.00
CA ALA A 181 13.23 -13.84 -3.47
C ALA A 181 12.54 -15.13 -3.02
N PHE A 182 12.14 -15.22 -1.75
CA PHE A 182 11.41 -16.36 -1.19
C PHE A 182 10.06 -16.57 -1.89
N LEU A 183 9.28 -15.51 -2.10
CA LEU A 183 8.00 -15.61 -2.80
C LEU A 183 8.15 -15.91 -4.30
N ALA A 184 9.29 -15.55 -4.90
CA ALA A 184 9.58 -15.86 -6.30
C ALA A 184 10.02 -17.32 -6.48
N ASP A 185 10.63 -17.94 -5.48
CA ASP A 185 11.05 -19.33 -5.49
C ASP A 185 10.87 -19.97 -4.09
N PRO A 186 9.64 -20.34 -3.71
CA PRO A 186 9.35 -20.87 -2.37
C PRO A 186 9.98 -22.25 -2.11
N LEU A 187 10.47 -22.91 -3.16
CA LEU A 187 11.20 -24.19 -3.11
C LEU A 187 12.70 -24.02 -3.39
N GLY A 188 13.15 -22.79 -3.68
CA GLY A 188 14.53 -22.44 -3.94
C GLY A 188 15.32 -22.38 -2.66
N LYS A 189 16.49 -23.04 -2.64
CA LYS A 189 17.44 -23.04 -1.53
C LYS A 189 17.61 -21.60 -1.01
N TRP A 190 17.32 -21.43 0.28
CA TRP A 190 17.54 -20.19 1.02
C TRP A 190 18.87 -19.57 0.57
N PRO A 191 18.95 -18.25 0.33
CA PRO A 191 20.23 -17.61 0.10
C PRO A 191 21.04 -17.80 1.38
N THR A 192 21.90 -18.82 1.38
CA THR A 192 22.84 -19.04 2.45
C THR A 192 23.72 -17.80 2.48
N LEU A 193 23.62 -17.05 3.58
CA LEU A 193 24.40 -15.85 3.92
C LEU A 193 25.93 -16.08 3.87
N SER A 194 26.39 -17.28 3.50
CA SER A 194 27.79 -17.70 3.43
C SER A 194 28.57 -17.20 2.21
N SER A 195 27.94 -16.74 1.12
CA SER A 195 28.69 -16.40 -0.11
C SER A 195 29.18 -14.95 -0.19
N GLU A 196 28.56 -13.99 0.52
CA GLU A 196 29.07 -12.60 0.54
C GLU A 196 30.34 -12.44 1.40
N LEU A 197 30.52 -13.27 2.44
CA LEU A 197 31.75 -13.26 3.24
C LEU A 197 32.96 -13.84 2.49
N LEU A 198 32.75 -14.78 1.56
CA LEU A 198 33.83 -15.36 0.75
C LEU A 198 34.31 -14.44 -0.38
N PHE A 199 33.46 -13.51 -0.87
CA PHE A 199 33.87 -12.59 -1.92
C PHE A 199 34.63 -11.37 -1.38
N ARG A 200 34.44 -11.02 -0.11
CA ARG A 200 35.14 -9.90 0.54
C ARG A 200 36.58 -10.26 0.99
N SER A 201 36.86 -11.55 1.18
CA SER A 201 38.19 -12.05 1.58
C SER A 201 39.20 -12.20 0.43
N ARG A 202 38.77 -12.09 -0.84
CA ARG A 202 39.69 -12.15 -2.01
C ARG A 202 40.08 -10.79 -2.58
N LYS A 203 39.69 -9.70 -1.91
CA LYS A 203 40.02 -8.31 -2.29
C LYS A 203 40.69 -7.54 -1.15
N ALA A 204 41.36 -8.25 -0.24
CA ALA A 204 42.30 -7.68 0.72
C ALA A 204 43.69 -8.19 0.37
#